data_AF-A0A662U1W1-F1
#
_entry.id   AF-A0A662U1W1-F1
#
_cell.length_a   1.000
_cell.length_b   1.000
_cell.length_c   1.000
_cell.angle_alpha   90.00
_cell.angle_beta   90.00
_cell.angle_gamma   90.00
#
_symmetry.space_group_name_H-M   'P 1'
#
loop_
_entity.id
_entity.type
_entity.pdbx_description
1 polymer ?
#
loop_
_entity_poly.entity_id
_entity_poly.type
_entity_poly.pdbx_seq_one_letter_code
_entity_poly.pdbx_strand_id
1 'polypeptide(L)' 'MKPKRSGLGKPSNIEALLDANIILEAELAEEHGEACKDLLERIRNGEARTAITGFHIDSIVIVTESCGKLKV' A
#
# COMPACT_ATOMS: atom_id res chain seq x y z
N MET A 1 34.79 -4.21 -11.36
CA MET A 1 33.56 -4.97 -11.65
C MET A 1 32.36 -4.07 -11.41
N LYS A 2 31.54 -3.77 -12.44
CA LYS A 2 30.26 -3.05 -12.24
C LYS A 2 29.22 -4.04 -11.72
N PRO A 3 28.34 -3.68 -10.77
CA PRO A 3 27.32 -4.61 -10.30
C PRO A 3 26.35 -4.91 -11.44
N LYS A 4 26.21 -6.21 -11.77
CA LYS A 4 25.14 -6.69 -12.64
C LYS A 4 23.83 -6.33 -11.97
N ARG A 5 23.02 -5.49 -12.61
CA ARG A 5 21.59 -5.36 -12.29
C ARG A 5 20.99 -6.74 -12.51
N SER A 6 20.80 -7.50 -11.44
CA SER A 6 20.03 -8.73 -11.43
C SER A 6 18.66 -8.41 -11.98
N GLY A 7 18.24 -9.17 -12.98
CA GLY A 7 17.14 -8.83 -13.85
C GLY A 7 15.91 -8.35 -13.09
N LEU A 8 15.35 -7.23 -13.54
CA LEU A 8 13.92 -7.02 -13.40
C LEU A 8 13.27 -8.26 -14.02
N GLY A 9 12.74 -9.15 -13.18
CA GLY A 9 11.79 -10.15 -13.64
C GLY A 9 10.74 -9.44 -14.49
N LYS A 10 10.27 -10.11 -15.55
CA LYS A 10 9.17 -9.62 -16.40
C LYS A 10 8.13 -8.91 -15.53
N PRO A 11 7.65 -7.70 -15.90
CA PRO A 11 6.63 -7.05 -15.11
C PRO A 11 5.45 -8.02 -15.02
N SER A 12 5.16 -8.48 -13.80
CA SER A 12 3.84 -9.00 -13.47
C SER A 12 2.85 -7.94 -13.94
N ASN A 13 1.85 -8.28 -14.76
CA ASN A 13 0.81 -7.34 -15.19
C ASN A 13 0.23 -6.66 -13.94
N ILE A 14 0.69 -5.46 -13.63
CA ILE A 14 0.15 -4.58 -12.61
C ILE A 14 -1.03 -3.89 -13.29
N GLU A 15 -2.21 -4.04 -12.71
CA GLU A 15 -3.46 -3.52 -13.26
C GLU A 15 -3.75 -2.11 -12.74
N ALA A 16 -3.30 -1.81 -11.51
CA ALA A 16 -3.50 -0.51 -10.88
C ALA A 16 -2.42 -0.18 -9.85
N LEU A 17 -2.28 1.13 -9.57
CA LEU A 17 -1.54 1.65 -8.43
C LEU A 17 -2.50 1.75 -7.25
N LEU A 18 -2.11 1.20 -6.10
CA LEU A 18 -2.90 1.27 -4.88
C LEU A 18 -2.54 2.55 -4.12
N ASP A 19 -3.54 3.39 -3.90
CA ASP A 19 -3.40 4.63 -3.13
C ASP A 19 -3.10 4.30 -1.64
N ALA A 20 -2.22 5.10 -1.03
CA ALA A 20 -1.89 5.00 0.39
C ALA A 20 -3.11 5.17 1.30
N ASN A 21 -4.09 5.98 0.87
CA ASN A 21 -5.30 6.25 1.65
C ASN A 21 -6.17 5.01 1.86
N ILE A 22 -6.16 4.04 0.94
CA ILE A 22 -6.89 2.77 1.13
C ILE A 22 -6.35 2.01 2.34
N ILE A 23 -5.03 2.00 2.51
CA ILE A 23 -4.39 1.35 3.67
C ILE A 23 -4.67 2.17 4.94
N LEU A 24 -4.58 3.49 4.87
CA LEU A 24 -4.83 4.36 6.03
C LEU A 24 -6.27 4.25 6.55
N GLU A 25 -7.28 4.28 5.67
CA GLU A 25 -8.69 4.12 6.05
C GLU A 25 -8.94 2.75 6.73
N ALA A 26 -8.36 1.68 6.17
CA ALA A 26 -8.46 0.34 6.73
C ALA A 26 -7.81 0.22 8.12
N GLU A 27 -6.62 0.80 8.31
CA GLU A 27 -5.86 0.75 9.56
C GLU A 27 -6.44 1.66 10.65
N LEU A 28 -6.90 2.86 10.29
CA LEU A 28 -7.45 3.84 11.23
C LEU A 28 -8.93 3.61 11.57
N ALA A 29 -9.59 2.66 10.87
CA ALA A 29 -11.01 2.36 11.01
C ALA A 29 -11.91 3.60 10.80
N GLU A 30 -11.55 4.41 9.80
CA GLU A 30 -12.30 5.59 9.36
C GLU A 30 -13.55 5.18 8.55
N GLU A 31 -14.30 6.16 8.03
CA GLU A 31 -15.62 5.99 7.40
C GLU A 31 -15.68 4.86 6.36
N HIS A 32 -14.61 4.65 5.59
CA HIS A 32 -14.56 3.64 4.53
C HIS A 32 -13.73 2.41 4.89
N GLY A 33 -13.38 2.23 6.16
CA GLY A 33 -12.43 1.22 6.63
C GLY A 33 -12.83 -0.22 6.30
N GLU A 34 -14.11 -0.59 6.41
CA GLU A 34 -14.58 -1.93 6.04
C GLU A 34 -14.43 -2.21 4.54
N ALA A 35 -14.88 -1.28 3.68
CA ALA A 35 -14.76 -1.42 2.24
C ALA A 35 -13.29 -1.48 1.79
N CYS A 36 -12.40 -0.73 2.45
CA CYS A 36 -10.96 -0.77 2.19
C CYS A 36 -10.35 -2.09 2.63
N LYS A 37 -10.76 -2.66 3.78
CA LYS A 37 -10.32 -4.00 4.22
C LYS A 37 -10.72 -5.06 3.21
N ASP A 38 -11.97 -5.08 2.77
CA ASP A 38 -12.45 -6.04 1.78
C ASP A 38 -11.64 -5.96 0.48
N LEU A 39 -11.33 -4.75 0.00
CA LEU A 39 -10.46 -4.57 -1.16
C LEU A 39 -9.05 -5.13 -0.93
N LEU A 40 -8.45 -4.87 0.23
CA LEU A 40 -7.12 -5.40 0.57
C LEU A 40 -7.13 -6.93 0.68
N GLU A 41 -8.20 -7.53 1.19
CA GLU A 41 -8.34 -8.99 1.23
C GLU A 41 -8.40 -9.60 -0.18
N ARG A 42 -9.14 -8.98 -1.10
CA ARG A 42 -9.21 -9.42 -2.51
C ARG A 42 -7.85 -9.32 -3.19
N ILE A 43 -7.11 -8.23 -2.95
CA ILE A 43 -5.72 -8.08 -3.44
C ILE A 43 -4.83 -9.19 -2.85
N ARG A 44 -4.91 -9.44 -1.54
CA ARG A 44 -4.16 -10.50 -0.84
C ARG A 44 -4.44 -11.88 -1.43
N ASN A 45 -5.69 -12.15 -1.79
CA ASN A 45 -6.13 -13.41 -2.40
C ASN A 45 -5.75 -13.53 -3.89
N GLY A 46 -5.15 -12.49 -4.48
CA GLY A 46 -4.72 -12.46 -5.87
C GLY A 46 -5.83 -12.17 -6.88
N GLU A 47 -6.99 -11.70 -6.41
CA GLU A 47 -8.13 -11.31 -7.27
C GLU A 47 -7.89 -9.99 -8.01
N ALA A 48 -6.91 -9.19 -7.56
CA ALA A 48 -6.48 -7.96 -8.21
C ALA A 48 -4.95 -7.82 -8.09
N ARG A 49 -4.29 -7.36 -9.16
CA ARG A 49 -2.84 -7.13 -9.16
C ARG A 49 -2.53 -5.65 -9.06
N THR A 50 -2.17 -5.20 -7.87
CA THR A 50 -1.84 -3.80 -7.61
C THR A 50 -0.36 -3.61 -7.30
N ALA A 51 0.13 -2.39 -7.47
CA ALA A 51 1.45 -1.98 -7.01
C ALA A 51 1.35 -0.84 -6.02
N ILE A 52 2.27 -0.84 -5.05
CA ILE A 52 2.60 0.32 -4.24
C ILE A 52 4.05 0.69 -4.52
N THR A 53 4.41 1.96 -4.32
CA THR A 53 5.81 2.39 -4.36
C THR A 53 6.30 2.72 -2.96
N GLY A 54 7.63 2.85 -2.79
CA GLY A 54 8.21 3.30 -1.53
C GLY A 54 7.62 4.63 -1.04
N PHE A 55 7.29 5.55 -1.95
CA PHE A 55 6.64 6.81 -1.59
C PHE A 55 5.27 6.63 -0.92
N HIS A 56 4.50 5.60 -1.31
CA HIS A 56 3.22 5.28 -0.65
C HIS A 56 3.46 4.78 0.76
N ILE A 57 4.48 3.93 0.95
CA ILE A 57 4.89 3.42 2.27
C ILE A 57 5.35 4.56 3.16
N ASP A 58 6.23 5.44 2.67
CA ASP A 58 6.72 6.60 3.41
C ASP A 58 5.56 7.51 3.84
N SER A 59 4.58 7.70 2.96
CA SER A 59 3.38 8.50 3.25
C SER A 59 2.53 7.86 4.37
N ILE A 60 2.33 6.53 4.34
CA ILE A 60 1.61 5.80 5.40
C ILE A 60 2.33 5.95 6.74
N VAL A 61 3.65 5.76 6.77
CA VAL A 61 4.46 5.89 7.99
C VAL A 61 4.36 7.30 8.55
N ILE A 62 4.56 8.34 7.74
CA ILE A 62 4.48 9.74 8.17
C ILE A 62 3.12 10.05 8.79
N VAL A 63 2.02 9.64 8.14
CA VAL A 63 0.66 9.90 8.62
C VAL A 63 0.40 9.14 9.92
N THR A 64 0.69 7.84 9.98
CA THR A 64 0.44 7.02 11.18
C THR A 64 1.26 7.49 12.39
N GLU A 65 2.52 7.88 12.19
CA GLU A 65 3.33 8.52 13.24
C GLU A 65 2.74 9.85 13.70
N SER A 66 2.19 10.67 12.79
CA SER A 66 1.56 11.94 13.14
C SER A 66 0.24 11.76 13.89
N CYS A 67 -0.57 10.77 13.54
CA CYS A 67 -1.79 10.41 14.29
C CYS A 67 -1.44 9.91 15.70
N GLY A 68 -0.33 9.19 15.86
CA GLY A 68 0.20 8.84 17.18
C GLY A 68 0.57 10.04 18.05
N LYS A 69 0.99 11.17 17.42
CA LYS A 69 1.28 12.44 18.12
C LYS A 69 0.04 13.27 18.47
N LEU A 70 -1.11 12.98 17.85
CA LEU A 70 -2.40 13.67 18.14
C LEU A 70 -3.22 12.97 19.23
N LYS A 71 -2.84 11.75 19.63
CA LYS A 71 -3.35 11.08 20.84
C LYS A 71 -2.50 11.47 22.05
N VAL A 72 -2.60 12.73 22.48
CA VAL A 72 -2.08 13.22 23.78
C VAL A 72 -3.19 13.95 24.51
#